data_AF-A0A849VA44-F1
#
_entry.id   AF-A0A849VA44-F1
#
_cell.length_a   1.000
_cell.length_b   1.000
_cell.length_c   1.000
_cell.angle_alpha   90.00
_cell.angle_beta   90.00
_cell.angle_gamma   90.00
#
_symmetry.space_group_name_H-M   'P 1'
#
loop_
_entity.id
_entity.type
_entity.pdbx_description
1 polymer ?
#
loop_
_entity_poly.entity_id
_entity_poly.type
_entity_poly.pdbx_seq_one_letter_code
_entity_poly.pdbx_strand_id
1 'polypeptide(L)'
;MNLIQQIKAAQSYANISDDAHRQNVLQVSQYRVSTCTKLTTQQQEQLLTRYRRMNTNKQKAKAKLPEALRHIYRLWGLLAKKGLVNVDSKQACETFCAKYTNGQSLYKAQKHWQRLIEILKNWLERGQVNEHNQRV
;
A
#
# COMPACT_ATOMS: atom_id res chain seq x y z
N MET A 1 -7.25 -2.19 -20.57
CA MET A 1 -5.87 -2.70 -20.68
C MET A 1 -5.92 -4.14 -21.18
N ASN A 2 -5.45 -4.40 -22.40
CA ASN A 2 -5.48 -5.73 -23.04
C ASN A 2 -4.45 -6.68 -22.39
N LEU A 3 -4.64 -8.01 -22.48
CA LEU A 3 -3.78 -9.04 -21.91
C LEU A 3 -2.30 -8.85 -22.27
N ILE A 4 -1.98 -8.49 -23.51
CA ILE A 4 -0.60 -8.22 -23.93
C ILE A 4 0.02 -7.05 -23.15
N GLN A 5 -0.76 -5.99 -22.90
CA GLN A 5 -0.31 -4.86 -22.07
C GLN A 5 -0.09 -5.31 -20.62
N GLN A 6 -0.96 -6.18 -20.09
CA GLN A 6 -0.81 -6.75 -18.75
C GLN A 6 0.43 -7.64 -18.63
N ILE A 7 0.75 -8.42 -19.68
CA ILE A 7 1.96 -9.25 -19.73
C ILE A 7 3.21 -8.37 -19.78
N LYS A 8 3.22 -7.31 -20.59
CA LYS A 8 4.35 -6.37 -20.67
C LYS A 8 4.59 -5.65 -19.35
N ALA A 9 3.52 -5.21 -18.69
CA ALA A 9 3.61 -4.63 -17.34
C ALA A 9 4.15 -5.65 -16.32
N ALA A 10 3.63 -6.89 -16.35
CA ALA A 10 4.08 -7.95 -15.45
C ALA A 10 5.54 -8.36 -15.68
N GLN A 11 6.00 -8.40 -16.94
CA GLN A 11 7.40 -8.61 -17.31
C GLN A 11 8.29 -7.56 -16.66
N SER A 12 7.93 -6.27 -16.80
CA SER A 12 8.65 -5.15 -16.19
C SER A 12 8.66 -5.25 -14.66
N TYR A 13 7.52 -5.51 -14.02
CA TYR A 13 7.46 -5.61 -12.55
C TYR A 13 8.24 -6.80 -11.97
N ALA A 14 8.37 -7.88 -12.74
CA ALA A 14 9.14 -9.06 -12.37
C ALA A 14 10.61 -8.99 -12.80
N ASN A 15 11.08 -7.87 -13.39
CA ASN A 15 12.44 -7.71 -13.93
C ASN A 15 12.86 -8.85 -14.89
N ILE A 16 11.94 -9.31 -15.74
CA ILE A 16 12.20 -10.37 -16.72
C ILE A 16 12.82 -9.74 -17.97
N SER A 17 14.03 -10.18 -18.33
CA SER A 17 14.72 -9.74 -19.55
C SER A 17 13.95 -10.14 -20.82
N ASP A 18 14.21 -9.47 -21.94
CA ASP A 18 13.53 -9.78 -23.21
C ASP A 18 13.88 -11.18 -23.74
N ASP A 19 15.09 -11.66 -23.51
CA ASP A 19 15.50 -13.04 -23.83
C ASP A 19 14.71 -14.07 -23.00
N ALA A 20 14.67 -13.87 -21.68
CA ALA A 20 13.87 -14.69 -20.79
C ALA A 20 12.37 -14.62 -21.13
N HIS A 21 11.87 -13.45 -21.55
CA HIS A 21 10.50 -13.29 -22.02
C HIS A 21 10.23 -14.15 -23.26
N ARG A 22 11.09 -14.09 -24.28
CA ARG A 22 10.97 -14.92 -25.49
C ARG A 22 10.99 -16.40 -25.16
N GLN A 23 11.87 -16.83 -24.25
CA GLN A 23 11.94 -18.22 -23.82
C GLN A 23 10.67 -18.65 -23.07
N ASN A 24 10.11 -17.79 -22.22
CA ASN A 24 8.85 -18.07 -21.54
C ASN A 24 7.67 -18.17 -22.53
N VAL A 25 7.64 -17.34 -23.57
CA VAL A 25 6.64 -17.39 -24.65
C VAL A 25 6.76 -18.68 -25.46
N LEU A 26 7.99 -19.09 -25.79
CA LEU A 26 8.24 -20.38 -26.44
C LEU A 26 7.76 -21.54 -25.58
N GLN A 27 8.09 -21.56 -24.29
CA GLN A 27 7.65 -22.64 -23.40
C GLN A 27 6.13 -22.73 -23.28
N VAL A 28 5.44 -21.60 -23.11
CA VAL A 28 3.97 -21.57 -23.00
C VAL A 28 3.29 -21.95 -24.31
N SER A 29 3.92 -21.66 -25.45
CA SER A 29 3.40 -22.06 -26.77
C SER A 29 3.82 -23.46 -27.22
N GLN A 30 4.52 -24.23 -26.38
CA GLN A 30 5.13 -25.51 -26.78
C GLN A 30 6.06 -25.35 -28.00
N TYR A 31 6.89 -24.31 -27.98
CA TYR A 31 7.88 -23.95 -29.01
C TYR A 31 7.29 -23.62 -30.39
N ARG A 32 6.00 -23.29 -30.47
CA ARG A 32 5.33 -22.96 -31.74
C ARG A 32 5.49 -21.49 -32.12
N VAL A 33 5.53 -20.59 -31.14
CA VAL A 33 5.61 -19.14 -31.39
C VAL A 33 6.53 -18.45 -30.40
N SER A 34 7.20 -17.39 -30.85
CA SER A 34 8.15 -16.59 -30.06
C SER A 34 7.60 -15.20 -29.67
N THR A 35 6.32 -14.92 -29.95
CA THR A 35 5.71 -13.60 -29.71
C THR A 35 4.38 -13.70 -28.99
N CYS A 36 4.13 -12.81 -28.03
CA CYS A 36 2.89 -12.78 -27.24
C CYS A 36 1.63 -12.54 -28.10
N THR A 37 1.76 -11.81 -29.21
CA THR A 37 0.66 -11.51 -30.14
C THR A 37 0.15 -12.76 -30.87
N LYS A 38 0.98 -13.78 -31.01
CA LYS A 38 0.62 -15.06 -31.66
C LYS A 38 0.18 -16.13 -30.65
N LEU A 39 0.20 -15.84 -29.35
CA LEU A 39 -0.35 -16.73 -28.34
C LEU A 39 -1.87 -16.68 -28.33
N THR A 40 -2.50 -17.82 -28.07
CA THR A 40 -3.93 -17.86 -27.75
C THR A 40 -4.22 -17.13 -26.45
N THR A 41 -5.47 -16.70 -26.23
CA THR A 41 -5.89 -16.04 -24.98
C THR A 41 -5.52 -16.87 -23.75
N GLN A 42 -5.75 -18.18 -23.79
CA GLN A 42 -5.40 -19.10 -22.71
C GLN A 42 -3.89 -19.13 -22.42
N GLN A 43 -3.06 -19.14 -23.47
CA GLN A 43 -1.61 -19.08 -23.35
C GLN A 43 -1.14 -17.73 -22.80
N GLN A 44 -1.76 -16.63 -23.22
CA GLN A 44 -1.49 -15.30 -22.66
C GLN A 44 -1.80 -15.24 -21.15
N GLU A 45 -2.91 -15.84 -20.71
CA GLU A 45 -3.28 -15.93 -19.29
C GLU A 45 -2.31 -16.80 -18.47
N GLN A 46 -1.86 -17.93 -19.04
CA GLN A 46 -0.84 -18.78 -18.42
C GLN A 46 0.47 -18.02 -18.23
N LEU A 47 0.93 -17.31 -19.26
CA LEU A 47 2.14 -16.49 -19.22
C LEU A 47 2.02 -15.36 -18.20
N LEU A 48 0.88 -14.67 -18.17
CA LEU A 48 0.59 -13.61 -17.20
C LEU A 48 0.59 -14.15 -15.76
N THR A 49 0.00 -15.32 -15.54
CA THR A 49 0.01 -15.98 -14.22
C THR A 49 1.42 -16.34 -13.79
N ARG A 50 2.25 -16.84 -14.71
CA ARG A 50 3.67 -17.13 -14.48
C ARG A 50 4.44 -15.89 -14.03
N TYR A 51 4.32 -14.77 -14.75
CA TYR A 51 4.99 -13.51 -14.40
C TYR A 51 4.49 -12.93 -13.07
N ARG A 52 3.19 -13.04 -12.80
CA ARG A 52 2.61 -12.63 -11.50
C ARG A 52 3.15 -13.44 -10.32
N ARG A 53 3.55 -14.70 -10.51
CA ARG A 53 4.19 -15.54 -9.48
C ARG A 53 5.66 -15.20 -9.30
N MET A 54 6.37 -14.89 -10.39
CA MET A 54 7.78 -14.50 -10.38
C MET A 54 8.02 -13.09 -9.83
N ASN A 55 6.98 -12.25 -9.81
CA ASN A 55 7.04 -10.92 -9.23
C ASN A 55 7.23 -10.97 -7.70
N THR A 56 8.48 -10.97 -7.25
CA THR A 56 8.88 -10.87 -5.84
C THR A 56 8.49 -9.52 -5.21
N ASN A 57 8.28 -8.46 -6.01
CA ASN A 57 7.78 -7.17 -5.53
C ASN A 57 6.32 -7.22 -5.07
N LYS A 58 5.58 -8.29 -5.40
CA LYS A 58 4.23 -8.50 -4.85
C LYS A 58 4.26 -8.72 -3.33
N GLN A 59 5.37 -9.20 -2.77
CA GLN A 59 5.58 -9.25 -1.32
C GLN A 59 5.73 -7.85 -0.71
N LYS A 60 6.30 -6.87 -1.43
CA LYS A 60 6.37 -5.47 -0.97
C LYS A 60 5.03 -4.73 -1.07
N ALA A 61 4.20 -5.05 -2.06
CA ALA A 61 2.90 -4.40 -2.29
C ALA A 61 1.78 -4.81 -1.29
N LYS A 62 2.03 -5.82 -0.44
CA LYS A 62 1.06 -6.28 0.58
C LYS A 62 1.68 -6.47 1.96
N ALA A 63 2.70 -5.68 2.32
CA ALA A 63 2.96 -5.50 3.74
C ALA A 63 1.71 -4.84 4.34
N LYS A 64 0.82 -5.65 4.94
CA LYS A 64 -0.36 -5.14 5.65
C LYS A 64 0.16 -4.11 6.63
N LEU A 65 -0.30 -2.87 6.48
CA LEU A 65 0.04 -1.80 7.41
C LEU A 65 -0.21 -2.33 8.83
N PRO A 66 0.79 -2.28 9.74
CA PRO A 66 0.62 -2.67 11.13
C PRO A 66 -0.67 -2.08 11.69
N GLU A 67 -1.40 -2.88 12.46
CA GLU A 67 -2.73 -2.50 12.94
C GLU A 67 -2.70 -1.20 13.76
N ALA A 68 -1.67 -1.01 14.58
CA ALA A 68 -1.47 0.21 15.35
C ALA A 68 -1.31 1.45 14.47
N LEU A 69 -0.56 1.36 13.36
CA LEU A 69 -0.44 2.46 12.39
C LEU A 69 -1.77 2.77 11.73
N ARG A 70 -2.54 1.74 11.35
CA ARG A 70 -3.89 1.92 10.82
C ARG A 70 -4.79 2.64 11.82
N HIS A 71 -4.67 2.29 13.10
CA HIS A 71 -5.42 2.92 14.19
C HIS A 71 -5.04 4.39 14.36
N ILE A 72 -3.74 4.73 14.34
CA ILE A 72 -3.25 6.11 14.45
C ILE A 72 -3.84 6.98 13.32
N TYR A 73 -3.75 6.53 12.06
CA TYR A 73 -4.33 7.29 10.94
C TYR A 73 -5.85 7.43 11.03
N ARG A 74 -6.54 6.40 11.54
CA ARG A 74 -7.99 6.48 11.78
C ARG A 74 -8.33 7.54 12.82
N LEU A 75 -7.60 7.59 13.94
CA LEU A 75 -7.83 8.59 14.98
C LEU A 75 -7.55 10.02 14.48
N TRP A 76 -6.51 10.19 13.67
CA TRP A 76 -6.22 11.48 13.04
C TRP A 76 -7.37 11.94 12.13
N GLY A 77 -7.89 11.07 11.28
CA GLY A 77 -9.05 11.41 10.44
C GLY A 77 -10.30 11.73 11.26
N LEU A 78 -10.49 11.08 12.42
CA LEU A 78 -11.58 11.45 13.34
C LEU A 78 -11.37 12.84 13.96
N LEU A 79 -10.15 13.20 14.34
CA LEU A 79 -9.84 14.54 14.83
C LEU A 79 -10.15 15.60 13.76
N ALA A 80 -9.79 15.32 12.50
CA ALA A 80 -10.01 16.24 11.38
C ALA A 80 -11.51 16.42 11.10
N LYS A 81 -12.28 15.32 11.11
CA LYS A 81 -13.75 15.36 10.98
C LYS A 81 -14.43 16.18 12.08
N LYS A 82 -13.84 16.24 13.28
CA LYS A 82 -14.32 17.05 14.40
C LYS A 82 -13.76 18.48 14.40
N GLY A 83 -12.99 18.87 13.38
CA GLY A 83 -12.35 20.18 13.32
C GLY A 83 -11.26 20.42 14.38
N LEU A 84 -10.79 19.34 15.04
CA LEU A 84 -9.76 19.43 16.08
C LEU A 84 -8.34 19.53 15.49
N VAL A 85 -8.19 19.21 14.20
CA VAL A 85 -6.96 19.44 13.43
C VAL A 85 -7.31 20.09 12.09
N ASN A 86 -6.44 20.98 11.64
CA ASN A 86 -6.68 21.77 10.43
C ASN A 86 -6.47 20.98 9.12
N VAL A 87 -5.70 19.89 9.16
CA VAL A 87 -5.26 19.17 7.95
C VAL A 87 -5.50 17.67 8.09
N ASP A 88 -6.44 17.15 7.31
CA ASP A 88 -6.68 15.70 7.15
C ASP A 88 -5.70 15.11 6.13
N SER A 89 -4.43 15.03 6.50
CA SER A 89 -3.42 14.38 5.65
C SER A 89 -2.52 13.46 6.44
N LYS A 90 -2.07 12.40 5.76
CA LYS A 90 -1.09 11.45 6.30
C LYS A 90 0.19 12.16 6.73
N GLN A 91 0.65 13.13 5.94
CA GLN A 91 1.86 13.89 6.23
C GLN A 91 1.71 14.75 7.49
N ALA A 92 0.53 15.37 7.69
CA ALA A 92 0.26 16.13 8.92
C ALA A 92 0.26 15.21 10.15
N CYS A 93 -0.37 14.03 10.06
CA CYS A 93 -0.33 13.02 11.10
C CYS A 93 1.11 12.58 11.41
N GLU A 94 1.90 12.23 10.39
CA GLU A 94 3.30 11.80 10.57
C GLU A 94 4.16 12.91 11.19
N THR A 95 3.96 14.17 10.79
CA THR A 95 4.65 15.34 11.35
C THR A 95 4.31 15.55 12.83
N PHE A 96 3.04 15.39 13.20
CA PHE A 96 2.64 15.43 14.60
C PHE A 96 3.27 14.28 15.40
N CYS A 97 3.19 13.05 14.89
CA CYS A 97 3.77 11.89 15.54
C CYS A 97 5.29 12.02 15.73
N ALA A 98 6.01 12.64 14.79
CA ALA A 98 7.45 12.86 14.86
C ALA A 98 7.90 13.58 16.14
N LYS A 99 7.04 14.44 16.72
CA LYS A 99 7.30 15.14 17.98
C LYS A 99 7.37 14.20 19.19
N TYR A 100 6.72 13.03 19.12
CA TYR A 100 6.64 12.05 20.21
C TYR A 100 7.47 10.78 19.95
N THR A 101 8.09 10.68 18.77
CA THR A 101 8.95 9.56 18.35
C THR A 101 10.42 9.95 18.27
N ASN A 102 10.82 11.07 18.88
CA ASN A 102 12.19 11.61 18.83
C ASN A 102 12.71 11.78 17.40
N GLY A 103 11.86 12.24 16.47
CA GLY A 103 12.21 12.41 15.06
C GLY A 103 12.29 11.11 14.25
N GLN A 104 12.03 9.94 14.85
CA GLN A 104 11.95 8.69 14.10
C GLN A 104 10.69 8.64 13.25
N SER A 105 10.83 8.08 12.04
CA SER A 105 9.68 7.77 11.18
C SER A 105 8.67 6.93 11.96
N LEU A 106 7.38 7.27 11.82
CA LEU A 106 6.29 6.57 12.47
C LEU A 106 6.33 5.05 12.20
N TYR A 107 6.78 4.62 11.02
CA TYR A 107 6.93 3.20 10.68
C TYR A 107 8.01 2.46 11.49
N LYS A 108 9.04 3.17 11.96
CA LYS A 108 10.17 2.61 12.73
C LYS A 108 9.97 2.76 14.24
N ALA A 109 9.08 3.67 14.65
CA ALA A 109 8.86 4.03 16.05
C ALA A 109 7.84 3.11 16.75
N GLN A 110 7.93 1.79 16.56
CA GLN A 110 6.93 0.83 17.07
C GLN A 110 6.70 0.94 18.59
N LYS A 111 7.76 1.20 19.36
CA LYS A 111 7.70 1.38 20.81
C LYS A 111 6.82 2.58 21.25
N HIS A 112 6.59 3.54 20.34
CA HIS A 112 5.85 4.77 20.62
C HIS A 112 4.38 4.70 20.16
N TRP A 113 3.98 3.66 19.41
CA TRP A 113 2.63 3.60 18.83
C TRP A 113 1.52 3.60 19.87
N GLN A 114 1.67 2.86 20.97
CA GLN A 114 0.64 2.81 22.02
C GLN A 114 0.43 4.18 22.66
N ARG A 115 1.53 4.86 23.02
CA ARG A 115 1.51 6.21 23.56
C ARG A 115 0.86 7.21 22.60
N LEU A 116 1.16 7.12 21.30
CA LEU A 116 0.55 7.96 20.28
C LEU A 116 -0.96 7.74 20.17
N ILE A 117 -1.41 6.49 20.22
CA ILE A 117 -2.84 6.14 20.22
C ILE A 117 -3.55 6.78 21.41
N GLU A 118 -2.96 6.69 22.61
CA GLU A 118 -3.52 7.28 23.84
C GLU A 118 -3.59 8.81 23.76
N ILE A 119 -2.55 9.47 23.26
CA ILE A 119 -2.56 10.93 23.05
C ILE A 119 -3.71 11.34 22.12
N LEU A 120 -3.88 10.64 20.99
CA LEU A 120 -4.93 10.95 20.01
C LEU A 120 -6.33 10.67 20.56
N LYS A 121 -6.51 9.60 21.35
CA LYS A 121 -7.77 9.31 22.04
C LYS A 121 -8.12 10.38 23.06
N ASN A 122 -7.18 10.74 23.94
CA ASN A 122 -7.38 11.78 24.94
C ASN A 122 -7.72 13.13 24.29
N TRP A 123 -7.14 13.44 23.14
CA TRP A 123 -7.48 14.65 22.39
C TRP A 123 -8.92 14.59 21.83
N LEU A 124 -9.32 13.45 21.26
CA LEU A 124 -10.70 13.25 20.81
C LEU A 124 -11.73 13.34 21.94
N GLU A 125 -11.39 12.89 23.15
CA GLU A 125 -12.24 12.99 24.33
C GLU A 125 -12.35 14.43 24.84
N ARG A 126 -11.23 15.16 24.93
CA ARG A 126 -11.24 16.59 25.30
C ARG A 126 -12.06 17.44 24.34
N GLY A 127 -11.98 17.16 23.05
CA GLY A 127 -12.81 17.83 22.04
C GLY A 127 -14.31 17.57 22.21
N GLN A 128 -14.70 16.38 22.71
CA GLN A 128 -16.09 16.03 22.99
C GLN A 128 -16.64 16.75 24.22
N VAL A 129 -15.84 16.86 25.28
CA VAL A 129 -16.24 17.59 26.50
C VAL A 129 -16.46 19.07 26.19
N ASN A 130 -15.61 19.67 25.35
CA ASN A 130 -15.77 21.07 24.94
C ASN A 130 -17.00 21.30 24.05
N GLU A 131 -17.32 20.39 23.12
CA GLU A 131 -18.54 20.51 22.30
C GLU A 131 -19.82 20.34 23.14
N HIS A 132 -19.79 19.49 24.18
CA HIS A 132 -20.92 19.28 25.07
C HIS A 132 -21.19 20.50 25.99
N ASN A 133 -20.13 21.13 26.51
CA ASN A 133 -20.26 22.32 27.37
C ASN A 133 -20.63 23.62 26.61
N GLN A 134 -20.56 23.64 25.28
CA GLN A 134 -20.98 24.78 24.46
C GLN A 134 -22.46 24.72 24.03
N ARG A 135 -23.17 23.64 24.36
CA ARG A 135 -24.59 23.43 24.01
C ARG A 135 -25.54 23.52 25.22
N VAL A 136 -25.08 24.05 26.35
CA VAL A 136 -25.89 24.26 27.57
C VAL A 136 -26.17 25.74 27.76
#